data_AF-A0A174KW43-F1
#
_entry.id   AF-A0A174KW43-F1
#
_cell.length_a   1.000
_cell.length_b   1.000
_cell.length_c   1.000
_cell.angle_alpha   90.00
_cell.angle_beta   90.00
_cell.angle_gamma   90.00
#
_symmetry.space_group_name_H-M   'P 1'
#
loop_
_entity.id
_entity.type
_entity.pdbx_description
1 polymer ?
#
loop_
_entity_poly.entity_id
_entity_poly.type
_entity_poly.pdbx_seq_one_letter_code
_entity_poly.pdbx_strand_id
1 'polypeptide(L)' 'MLGADAAGMSTAPEVITAGHCGMRVLGFTLLSNMGAGILDQPLSEQEVLDAAAACRDKFSRLVLACLKKID' A
#
# COMPACT_ATOMS: atom_id res chain seq x y z
N MET A 1 -16.63 10.90 8.76
CA MET A 1 -15.42 10.19 8.32
C MET A 1 -14.46 11.20 7.71
N LEU A 2 -13.14 11.03 7.86
CA LEU A 2 -12.12 11.98 7.39
C LEU A 2 -11.76 11.83 5.89
N GLY A 3 -12.48 11.01 5.13
CA GLY A 3 -12.34 10.91 3.66
C GLY A 3 -11.16 10.06 3.15
N ALA A 4 -10.61 9.14 3.96
CA ALA A 4 -9.52 8.26 3.52
C ALA A 4 -10.05 7.07 2.69
N ASP A 5 -9.38 6.76 1.57
CA ASP A 5 -9.69 5.61 0.72
C ASP A 5 -8.97 4.32 1.17
N ALA A 6 -7.86 4.44 1.89
CA ALA A 6 -7.06 3.34 2.42
C ALA A 6 -6.51 3.67 3.81
N ALA A 7 -6.32 2.64 4.63
CA ALA A 7 -5.73 2.76 5.96
C ALA A 7 -4.59 1.75 6.12
N GLY A 8 -3.48 2.20 6.71
CA GLY A 8 -2.30 1.40 6.99
C GLY A 8 -1.57 1.92 8.22
N MET A 9 -0.59 1.16 8.69
CA MET A 9 0.14 1.45 9.95
C MET A 9 1.54 2.04 9.73
N SER A 10 1.91 2.32 8.48
CA SER A 10 3.26 2.77 8.08
C SER A 10 3.18 3.83 6.98
N THR A 11 4.31 4.09 6.31
CA THR A 11 4.45 4.95 5.12
C THR A 11 4.36 6.44 5.42
N ALA A 12 3.36 6.92 6.17
CA ALA A 12 3.23 8.35 6.44
C ALA A 12 4.49 8.97 7.11
N PRO A 13 5.09 8.37 8.16
CA PRO A 13 6.31 8.91 8.76
C PRO A 13 7.51 8.98 7.79
N GLU A 14 7.68 7.95 6.96
CA GLU A 14 8.76 7.84 6.00
C GLU A 14 8.62 8.88 4.89
N VAL A 15 7.40 9.09 4.37
CA VAL A 15 7.11 10.08 3.32
C VAL A 15 7.30 11.50 3.84
N ILE A 16 6.89 11.79 5.07
CA ILE A 16 7.13 13.09 5.71
C ILE A 16 8.63 13.37 5.79
N THR A 17 9.42 12.38 6.22
CA THR A 17 10.88 12.50 6.33
C THR A 17 11.55 12.68 4.96
N ALA A 18 11.15 11.89 3.96
CA ALA A 18 11.65 12.02 2.59
C ALA A 18 11.33 13.40 1.99
N GLY A 19 10.13 13.91 2.24
CA GLY A 19 9.72 15.26 1.84
C GLY A 19 10.55 16.35 2.51
N HIS A 20 10.83 16.22 3.82
CA HIS A 20 11.75 17.13 4.52
C HIS A 20 13.16 17.14 3.91
N CYS A 21 13.62 15.99 3.39
CA CYS A 21 14.90 15.88 2.68
C CYS A 21 14.84 16.34 1.20
N GLY A 22 13.72 16.87 0.72
CA GLY A 22 13.56 17.32 -0.67
C GLY A 22 13.45 16.20 -1.70
N MET A 23 13.12 14.97 -1.28
CA MET A 23 13.03 13.82 -2.19
C MET A 23 11.69 13.78 -2.92
N ARG A 24 11.70 13.36 -4.19
CA ARG A 24 10.47 12.96 -4.89
C ARG A 24 10.07 11.55 -4.45
N VAL A 25 8.79 11.36 -4.12
CA VAL A 25 8.27 10.07 -3.63
C VAL A 25 7.17 9.56 -4.55
N LEU A 26 7.26 8.28 -4.93
CA LEU A 26 6.18 7.51 -5.54
C LEU A 26 5.75 6.42 -4.55
N GLY A 27 4.51 6.48 -4.07
CA GLY A 27 3.95 5.52 -3.12
C GLY A 27 3.02 4.51 -3.79
N PHE A 28 3.03 3.27 -3.29
CA PHE A 28 2.07 2.24 -3.67
C PHE A 28 1.46 1.62 -2.41
N THR A 29 0.18 1.31 -2.47
CA THR A 29 -0.53 0.55 -1.42
C THR A 29 -1.19 -0.66 -2.06
N LEU A 30 -0.88 -1.84 -1.54
CA LEU A 30 -1.59 -3.07 -1.87
C LEU A 30 -2.76 -3.20 -0.89
N LEU A 31 -3.99 -3.11 -1.39
CA LEU A 31 -5.18 -3.33 -0.56
C LEU A 31 -5.31 -4.82 -0.27
N SER A 32 -4.98 -5.20 0.96
CA SER A 32 -4.96 -6.58 1.42
C SER A 32 -6.33 -7.09 1.89
N ASN A 33 -7.18 -6.18 2.36
CA ASN A 33 -8.46 -6.49 2.98
C ASN A 33 -9.37 -5.26 2.96
N MET A 34 -10.66 -5.47 3.19
CA MET A 34 -11.58 -4.38 3.45
C MET A 34 -11.36 -3.81 4.85
N GLY A 35 -11.66 -2.53 5.05
CA GLY A 35 -11.59 -1.88 6.36
C GLY A 35 -12.49 -2.56 7.40
N ALA A 36 -12.08 -2.48 8.68
CA ALA A 36 -12.86 -3.03 9.78
C ALA A 36 -14.30 -2.50 9.76
N GLY A 37 -15.28 -3.40 9.89
CA GLY A 37 -16.71 -3.06 9.88
C GLY A 37 -17.34 -2.88 8.50
N ILE A 38 -16.60 -3.06 7.40
CA ILE A 38 -17.19 -3.08 6.04
C ILE A 38 -17.78 -4.46 5.70
N LEU A 39 -17.10 -5.54 6.07
CA LEU A 39 -17.56 -6.91 5.90
C LEU A 39 -17.95 -7.51 7.25
N ASP A 40 -18.91 -8.44 7.25
CA ASP A 40 -19.35 -9.18 8.44
C ASP A 40 -18.41 -10.37 8.73
N GLN A 41 -17.12 -10.06 8.87
CA GLN A 41 -16.06 -11.03 9.17
C GLN A 41 -14.93 -10.36 9.97
N PRO A 42 -14.27 -11.07 10.90
CA PRO A 42 -13.11 -10.54 11.59
C PRO A 42 -11.92 -10.40 10.63
N LEU A 43 -11.08 -9.39 10.89
CA LEU A 43 -9.81 -9.23 10.18
C LEU A 43 -8.83 -10.33 10.61
N SER A 44 -8.04 -10.82 9.66
CA SER A 44 -7.01 -11.82 9.94
C SER A 44 -5.70 -11.49 9.23
N GLU A 45 -4.58 -11.86 9.86
CA GLU A 45 -3.26 -11.76 9.23
C GLU A 45 -3.17 -12.67 7.99
N GLN A 46 -3.82 -13.82 8.01
CA GLN A 46 -3.80 -14.76 6.89
C GLN A 46 -4.40 -14.16 5.61
N GLU A 47 -5.54 -13.44 5.72
CA GLU A 47 -6.14 -12.72 4.58
C GLU A 47 -5.12 -11.75 3.95
N VAL A 48 -4.34 -11.06 4.78
CA VAL A 48 -3.32 -10.12 4.33
C VAL A 48 -2.21 -10.83 3.56
N LEU A 49 -1.71 -11.94 4.10
CA LEU A 49 -0.66 -12.74 3.46
C LEU A 49 -1.14 -13.34 2.14
N ASP A 50 -2.37 -13.83 2.08
CA ASP A 50 -2.96 -14.43 0.89
C ASP A 50 -3.17 -13.40 -0.22
N ALA A 51 -3.68 -12.21 0.12
CA ALA A 51 -3.84 -11.11 -0.84
C ALA A 51 -2.48 -10.63 -1.38
N ALA A 52 -1.47 -10.54 -0.52
CA ALA A 52 -0.11 -10.18 -0.92
C ALA A 52 0.50 -11.24 -1.87
N ALA A 53 0.33 -12.53 -1.56
CA ALA A 53 0.79 -13.62 -2.39
C ALA A 53 0.11 -13.62 -3.76
N ALA A 54 -1.22 -13.44 -3.80
CA ALA A 54 -2.01 -13.38 -5.03
C ALA A 54 -1.62 -12.20 -5.93
N CYS A 55 -1.22 -11.07 -5.36
CA CYS A 55 -0.87 -9.86 -6.11
C CYS A 55 0.63 -9.77 -6.47
N ARG A 56 1.48 -10.66 -5.94
CA ARG A 56 2.95 -10.60 -6.04
C ARG A 56 3.45 -10.29 -7.46
N ASP A 57 3.03 -11.09 -8.44
CA ASP A 57 3.55 -10.98 -9.82
C ASP A 57 3.03 -9.74 -10.54
N LYS A 58 1.78 -9.35 -10.28
CA LYS A 58 1.19 -8.13 -10.87
C LYS A 58 1.86 -6.88 -10.28
N PHE A 59 2.03 -6.86 -8.96
CA PHE A 59 2.67 -5.75 -8.25
C PHE A 59 4.14 -5.59 -8.66
N SER A 60 4.90 -6.70 -8.71
CA SER A 60 6.31 -6.68 -9.11
C SER A 60 6.48 -6.13 -10.53
N ARG A 61 5.63 -6.55 -11.48
CA ARG A 61 5.64 -6.03 -12.85
C ARG A 61 5.32 -4.54 -12.91
N LEU A 62 4.36 -4.06 -12.11
CA LEU A 62 4.02 -2.64 -12.03
C LEU A 62 5.22 -1.81 -11.54
N VAL A 63 5.83 -2.21 -10.42
CA VAL A 63 6.99 -1.52 -9.84
C VAL A 63 8.14 -1.47 -10.84
N LEU A 64 8.49 -2.61 -11.46
CA LEU A 64 9.55 -2.67 -12.47
C LEU A 64 9.25 -1.81 -13.70
N ALA A 65 7.98 -1.73 -14.12
CA ALA A 65 7.58 -0.86 -15.24
C ALA A 65 7.66 0.63 -14.87
N CYS A 66 7.34 1.00 -13.63
CA CYS A 66 7.49 2.36 -13.13
C CYS A 66 8.98 2.76 -13.03
N LEU A 67 9.85 1.89 -12.52
CA LEU A 67 11.29 2.17 -12.42
C LEU A 67 11.94 2.49 -13.78
N LYS A 68 11.46 1.87 -14.86
CA LYS A 68 11.93 2.19 -16.23
C LYS A 68 11.53 3.59 -16.73
N LYS A 69 10.64 4.29 -16.00
CA LYS A 69 10.06 5.58 -16.39
C LYS A 69 10.36 6.71 -15.40
N ILE A 70 11.10 6.41 -14.34
CA ILE A 70 11.47 7.39 -13.32
C ILE A 70 12.90 7.83 -13.61
N ASP A 71 13.08 9.14 -13.82
CA ASP A 71 14.37 9.81 -14.01
C ASP A 71 15.16 9.91 -12.71
#